data_AF-A0A816BT91-F1
#
_entry.id   AF-A0A816BT91-F1
#
_cell.length_a   1.000
_cell.length_b   1.000
_cell.length_c   1.000
_cell.angle_alpha   90.00
_cell.angle_beta   90.00
_cell.angle_gamma   90.00
#
_symmetry.space_group_name_H-M   'P 1'
#
loop_
_entity.id
_entity.type
_entity.pdbx_description
1 polymer ?
#
loop_
_entity_poly.entity_id
_entity_poly.type
_entity_poly.pdbx_seq_one_letter_code
_entity_poly.pdbx_strand_id
1 'polypeptide(L)'
;MNSAPIASVRSRAERRKWLIEFVGFWLLSLCNNFGYVVMLSAAHDILKQEGNDSTTQPVSHNTTNRFDCNPTSTGAILLADILPALIIKVTAPLFMHKISYNIRFALIVIFAVSALVIVGLSKVVAFSLFGIACASISSGFGEITMLQLTSFYPKHTVSAWPSGTGAAALLGALSFAALTAPLKVNPSTAILILIFISVLQVFG
;
A
#
# COMPACT_ATOMS: atom_id res chain seq x y z
N MET A 1 -38.22 41.33 -18.65
CA MET A 1 -37.57 40.01 -18.73
C MET A 1 -36.10 40.17 -18.39
N ASN A 2 -35.70 39.91 -17.14
CA ASN A 2 -34.29 39.83 -16.75
C ASN A 2 -34.05 38.44 -16.15
N SER A 3 -33.64 37.52 -17.02
CA SER A 3 -33.14 36.20 -16.67
C SER A 3 -31.71 36.33 -16.15
N ALA A 4 -31.54 36.37 -14.82
CA ALA A 4 -30.24 36.20 -14.18
C ALA A 4 -29.76 34.74 -14.34
N PRO A 5 -28.44 34.49 -14.48
CA PRO A 5 -27.94 33.14 -14.72
C PRO A 5 -27.94 32.35 -13.40
N ILE A 6 -28.76 31.32 -13.33
CA ILE A 6 -28.90 30.40 -12.19
C ILE A 6 -27.64 29.51 -12.00
N ALA A 7 -26.63 29.65 -12.86
CA ALA A 7 -25.45 28.77 -12.92
C ALA A 7 -24.22 29.21 -12.10
N SER A 8 -24.15 30.46 -11.61
CA SER A 8 -22.90 31.02 -11.02
C SER A 8 -22.80 30.91 -9.49
N VAL A 9 -23.85 30.43 -8.81
CA VAL A 9 -23.89 30.27 -7.34
C VAL A 9 -24.03 28.79 -6.98
N ARG A 10 -23.09 27.94 -7.43
CA ARG A 10 -22.75 26.78 -6.59
C ARG A 10 -22.21 27.40 -5.29
N SER A 11 -22.99 27.38 -4.22
CA SER A 11 -22.68 28.17 -3.03
C SER A 11 -21.25 27.83 -2.57
N ARG A 12 -20.45 28.81 -2.15
CA ARG A 12 -19.05 28.56 -1.73
C ARG A 12 -18.96 27.41 -0.71
N ALA A 13 -20.01 27.24 0.10
CA ALA A 13 -20.18 26.13 1.03
C ALA A 13 -20.29 24.76 0.33
N GLU A 14 -21.08 24.63 -0.74
CA GLU A 14 -21.18 23.38 -1.51
C GLU A 14 -19.88 23.03 -2.23
N ARG A 15 -19.19 24.03 -2.80
CA ARG A 15 -17.88 23.81 -3.43
C ARG A 15 -16.84 23.35 -2.39
N ARG A 16 -16.87 23.94 -1.20
CA ARG A 16 -16.00 23.55 -0.08
C ARG A 16 -16.32 22.14 0.41
N LYS A 17 -17.59 21.78 0.60
CA LYS A 17 -18.00 20.41 0.98
C LYS A 17 -17.54 19.39 -0.07
N TRP A 18 -17.80 19.66 -1.34
CA TRP A 18 -17.35 18.83 -2.45
C TRP A 18 -15.83 18.61 -2.44
N LEU A 19 -15.05 19.68 -2.25
CA LEU A 19 -13.58 19.60 -2.17
C LEU A 19 -13.12 18.78 -0.97
N ILE A 20 -13.72 18.98 0.21
CA ILE A 20 -13.34 18.25 1.43
C ILE A 20 -13.61 16.76 1.28
N GLU A 21 -14.78 16.38 0.77
CA GLU A 21 -15.14 14.97 0.54
C GLU A 21 -14.23 14.33 -0.51
N PHE A 22 -13.95 15.05 -1.61
CA PHE A 22 -13.07 14.56 -2.67
C PHE A 22 -11.65 14.37 -2.16
N VAL A 23 -11.07 15.39 -1.52
CA VAL A 23 -9.70 15.38 -1.00
C VAL A 23 -9.55 14.36 0.12
N GLY A 24 -10.55 14.23 1.01
CA GLY A 24 -10.57 13.24 2.07
C GLY A 24 -10.50 11.82 1.52
N PHE A 25 -11.40 11.46 0.60
CA PHE A 25 -11.36 10.14 -0.05
C PHE A 25 -10.07 9.89 -0.84
N TRP A 26 -9.56 10.93 -1.51
CA TRP A 26 -8.32 10.84 -2.29
C TRP A 26 -7.10 10.60 -1.39
N LEU A 27 -6.95 11.34 -0.29
CA LEU A 27 -5.86 11.18 0.67
C LEU A 27 -5.96 9.85 1.42
N LEU A 28 -7.16 9.47 1.85
CA LEU A 28 -7.36 8.19 2.53
C LEU A 28 -6.94 7.03 1.62
N SER A 29 -7.35 7.07 0.34
CA SER A 29 -6.97 6.07 -0.68
C SER A 29 -5.47 6.06 -0.95
N LEU A 30 -4.86 7.25 -0.96
CA LEU A 30 -3.42 7.40 -1.14
C LEU A 30 -2.66 6.76 0.02
N CYS A 31 -2.98 7.11 1.26
CA CYS A 31 -2.27 6.60 2.44
C CYS A 31 -2.40 5.09 2.59
N ASN A 32 -3.59 4.53 2.32
CA ASN A 32 -3.83 3.08 2.41
C ASN A 32 -2.92 2.26 1.49
N ASN A 33 -2.67 2.76 0.28
CA ASN A 33 -1.87 2.06 -0.72
C ASN A 33 -0.39 2.45 -0.70
N PHE A 34 -0.04 3.58 -0.08
CA PHE A 34 1.32 4.11 -0.07
C PHE A 34 2.32 3.16 0.61
N GLY A 35 2.04 2.74 1.85
CA GLY A 35 2.94 1.84 2.60
C GLY A 35 3.15 0.50 1.89
N TYR A 36 2.08 -0.01 1.28
CA TYR A 36 2.12 -1.23 0.48
C TYR A 36 3.05 -1.10 -0.76
N VAL A 37 2.94 -0.02 -1.52
CA VAL A 37 3.78 0.23 -2.71
C VAL A 37 5.25 0.40 -2.34
N VAL A 38 5.52 1.14 -1.26
CA VAL A 38 6.89 1.32 -0.74
C VAL A 38 7.50 -0.01 -0.36
N MET A 39 6.73 -0.87 0.30
CA MET A 39 7.17 -2.21 0.69
C MET A 39 7.46 -3.09 -0.53
N LEU A 40 6.62 -3.08 -1.56
CA LEU A 40 6.86 -3.82 -2.80
C LEU A 40 8.14 -3.33 -3.51
N SER A 41 8.36 -2.00 -3.50
CA SER A 41 9.58 -1.38 -4.03
C SER A 41 10.83 -1.81 -3.24
N ALA A 42 10.73 -1.86 -1.91
CA ALA A 42 11.82 -2.30 -1.05
C ALA A 42 12.10 -3.80 -1.15
N ALA A 43 11.07 -4.63 -1.36
CA ALA A 43 11.22 -6.07 -1.51
C ALA A 43 12.10 -6.41 -2.71
N HIS A 44 11.99 -5.66 -3.82
CA HIS A 44 12.88 -5.81 -4.99
C HIS A 44 14.36 -5.54 -4.67
N ASP A 45 14.65 -4.56 -3.80
CA ASP A 45 16.03 -4.26 -3.40
C ASP A 45 16.59 -5.31 -2.43
N ILE A 46 15.76 -5.85 -1.53
CA ILE A 46 16.14 -6.97 -0.64
C ILE A 46 16.50 -8.21 -1.46
N LEU A 47 15.73 -8.51 -2.51
CA LEU A 47 16.03 -9.64 -3.40
C LEU A 47 17.34 -9.48 -4.17
N LYS A 48 17.69 -8.25 -4.56
CA LYS A 48 18.98 -7.98 -5.23
C LYS A 48 20.18 -8.21 -4.33
N GLN A 49 20.05 -8.01 -3.01
CA GLN A 49 21.15 -8.25 -2.08
C GLN A 49 21.44 -9.75 -1.91
N GLU A 50 20.42 -10.60 -1.78
CA GLU A 50 20.65 -12.06 -1.68
C GLU A 50 21.23 -12.69 -2.95
N GLY A 51 20.94 -12.12 -4.13
CA GLY A 51 21.57 -12.53 -5.39
C GLY A 51 23.07 -12.25 -5.45
N ASN A 52 23.56 -11.25 -4.71
CA ASN A 52 24.98 -10.91 -4.63
C ASN A 52 25.72 -11.63 -3.48
N ASP A 53 25.04 -11.97 -2.38
CA ASP A 53 25.66 -12.64 -1.22
C ASP A 53 25.85 -14.16 -1.39
N SER A 54 25.43 -14.74 -2.51
CA SER A 54 25.72 -16.14 -2.86
C SER A 54 27.12 -16.36 -3.46
N THR A 55 28.02 -15.37 -3.44
CA THR A 55 29.43 -15.57 -3.88
C THR A 55 30.43 -15.12 -2.81
N THR A 56 30.52 -15.88 -1.71
CA THR A 56 31.81 -16.16 -1.06
C THR A 56 31.74 -17.53 -0.39
N GLN A 57 31.71 -18.61 -1.18
CA GLN A 57 32.40 -19.86 -0.84
C GLN A 57 32.89 -20.54 -2.13
N PRO A 58 34.18 -20.91 -2.25
CA PRO A 58 34.69 -21.65 -3.39
C PRO A 58 34.32 -23.13 -3.20
N VAL A 59 33.10 -23.51 -3.58
CA VAL A 59 32.74 -24.93 -3.62
C VAL A 59 32.92 -25.42 -5.05
N SER A 60 33.97 -26.23 -5.24
CA SER A 60 34.14 -27.05 -6.44
C SER A 60 32.96 -28.02 -6.56
N HIS A 61 32.09 -27.81 -7.55
CA HIS A 61 31.24 -28.88 -8.07
C HIS A 61 31.24 -28.88 -9.59
N ASN A 62 31.89 -29.91 -10.12
CA ASN A 62 31.88 -30.29 -11.52
C ASN A 62 30.63 -31.12 -11.79
N THR A 63 29.52 -30.52 -12.21
CA THR A 63 28.48 -31.19 -13.03
C THR A 63 27.49 -30.18 -13.61
N THR A 64 27.13 -30.43 -14.87
CA THR A 64 26.28 -29.65 -15.75
C THR A 64 24.81 -29.66 -15.31
N ASN A 65 24.34 -28.60 -14.65
CA ASN A 65 22.93 -28.19 -14.63
C ASN A 65 22.85 -26.67 -14.48
N ARG A 66 22.77 -25.97 -15.62
CA ARG A 66 22.81 -24.50 -15.73
C ARG A 66 21.45 -23.83 -15.40
N PHE A 67 20.57 -24.55 -14.72
CA PHE A 67 19.18 -24.16 -14.41
C PHE A 67 18.93 -24.04 -12.90
N ASP A 68 19.94 -23.78 -12.08
CA ASP A 68 19.72 -23.24 -10.74
C ASP A 68 19.42 -21.74 -10.85
N CYS A 69 18.32 -21.43 -11.55
CA CYS A 69 17.66 -20.17 -11.35
C CYS A 69 17.10 -20.20 -9.92
N ASN A 70 17.23 -19.11 -9.17
CA ASN A 70 16.33 -18.83 -8.05
C ASN A 70 15.17 -17.93 -8.54
N PRO A 71 14.23 -18.41 -9.39
CA PRO A 71 13.03 -17.65 -9.76
C PRO A 71 12.00 -17.63 -8.60
N THR A 72 12.30 -18.39 -7.54
CA THR A 72 11.44 -18.65 -6.40
C THR A 72 11.13 -17.40 -5.59
N SER A 73 11.95 -16.35 -5.65
CA SER A 73 11.79 -15.20 -4.75
C SER A 73 10.80 -14.15 -5.26
N THR A 74 10.89 -13.69 -6.52
CA THR A 74 9.95 -12.67 -7.06
C THR A 74 8.53 -13.23 -7.21
N GLY A 75 8.40 -14.47 -7.70
CA GLY A 75 7.11 -15.14 -7.83
C GLY A 75 6.44 -15.40 -6.48
N ALA A 76 7.22 -15.81 -5.46
CA ALA A 76 6.70 -16.00 -4.12
C ALA A 76 6.27 -14.68 -3.47
N ILE A 77 6.99 -13.58 -3.69
CA ILE A 77 6.57 -12.24 -3.21
C ILE A 77 5.23 -11.86 -3.83
N LEU A 78 5.08 -11.98 -5.15
CA LEU A 78 3.83 -11.62 -5.85
C LEU A 78 2.67 -12.52 -5.40
N LEU A 79 2.92 -13.81 -5.14
CA LEU A 79 1.91 -14.71 -4.60
C LEU A 79 1.54 -14.38 -3.15
N ALA A 80 2.54 -14.15 -2.30
CA ALA A 80 2.36 -13.73 -0.90
C ALA A 80 1.67 -12.37 -0.80
N ASP A 81 1.71 -11.59 -1.87
CA ASP A 81 1.02 -10.32 -1.96
C ASP A 81 -0.42 -10.45 -2.49
N ILE A 82 -0.65 -11.21 -3.56
CA ILE A 82 -1.99 -11.29 -4.16
C ILE A 82 -2.94 -12.21 -3.35
N LEU A 83 -2.44 -13.34 -2.84
CA LEU A 83 -3.27 -14.33 -2.16
C LEU A 83 -3.95 -13.80 -0.88
N PRO A 84 -3.26 -13.08 0.03
CA PRO A 84 -3.89 -12.62 1.27
C PRO A 84 -4.97 -11.56 1.02
N ALA A 85 -4.73 -10.60 0.12
CA ALA A 85 -5.74 -9.63 -0.30
C ALA A 85 -6.96 -10.33 -0.91
N LEU A 86 -6.76 -11.39 -1.70
CA LEU A 86 -7.86 -12.13 -2.32
C LEU A 86 -8.70 -12.87 -1.27
N ILE A 87 -8.07 -13.51 -0.28
CA ILE A 87 -8.77 -14.17 0.84
C ILE A 87 -9.61 -13.16 1.62
N ILE A 88 -9.07 -11.97 1.90
CA ILE A 88 -9.80 -10.90 2.57
C ILE A 88 -10.96 -10.39 1.71
N LYS A 89 -10.75 -10.20 0.42
CA LYS A 89 -11.82 -9.76 -0.50
C LYS A 89 -12.97 -10.74 -0.58
N VAL A 90 -12.69 -12.05 -0.50
CA VAL A 90 -13.72 -13.10 -0.46
C VAL A 90 -14.40 -13.21 0.90
N THR A 91 -13.68 -12.98 2.01
CA THR A 91 -14.25 -13.10 3.38
C THR A 91 -14.92 -11.82 3.88
N ALA A 92 -14.58 -10.66 3.33
CA ALA A 92 -15.11 -9.37 3.75
C ALA A 92 -16.65 -9.24 3.71
N PRO A 93 -17.39 -9.80 2.74
CA PRO A 93 -18.86 -9.75 2.73
C PRO A 93 -19.49 -10.35 4.01
N LEU A 94 -18.81 -11.32 4.64
CA LEU A 94 -19.30 -12.02 5.82
C LEU A 94 -19.07 -11.23 7.12
N PHE A 95 -17.98 -10.46 7.20
CA PHE A 95 -17.60 -9.73 8.41
C PHE A 95 -18.07 -8.25 8.41
N MET A 96 -18.31 -7.68 7.23
CA MET A 96 -18.62 -6.26 7.09
C MET A 96 -19.97 -5.83 7.67
N HIS A 97 -20.89 -6.72 8.00
CA HIS A 97 -22.15 -6.29 8.61
C HIS A 97 -22.06 -6.10 10.15
N LYS A 98 -20.97 -6.57 10.79
CA LYS A 98 -20.85 -6.59 12.27
C LYS A 98 -19.85 -5.60 12.88
N ILE A 99 -19.01 -4.94 12.07
CA ILE A 99 -17.88 -4.13 12.58
C ILE A 99 -18.08 -2.65 12.23
N SER A 100 -17.94 -1.73 13.19
CA SER A 100 -18.01 -0.28 12.95
C SER A 100 -16.82 0.25 12.13
N TYR A 101 -17.03 1.29 11.31
CA TYR A 101 -16.00 1.85 10.41
C TYR A 101 -14.70 2.25 11.14
N ASN A 102 -14.80 2.89 12.30
CA ASN A 102 -13.62 3.32 13.08
C ASN A 102 -12.74 2.14 13.50
N ILE A 103 -13.35 1.01 13.88
CA ILE A 103 -12.62 -0.21 14.25
C ILE A 103 -11.92 -0.80 13.03
N ARG A 104 -12.56 -0.74 11.85
CA ARG A 104 -11.94 -1.23 10.61
C ARG A 104 -10.68 -0.44 10.29
N PHE A 105 -10.75 0.90 10.30
CA PHE A 105 -9.59 1.75 10.06
C PHE A 105 -8.48 1.54 11.10
N ALA A 106 -8.82 1.36 12.38
CA ALA A 106 -7.83 1.02 13.40
C ALA A 106 -7.12 -0.30 13.10
N LEU A 107 -7.86 -1.35 12.73
CA LEU A 107 -7.29 -2.65 12.36
C LEU A 107 -6.39 -2.55 11.13
N ILE A 108 -6.81 -1.82 10.10
CA ILE A 108 -6.01 -1.57 8.88
C ILE A 108 -4.67 -0.96 9.28
N VAL A 109 -4.67 0.12 10.05
CA VAL A 109 -3.41 0.79 10.40
C VAL A 109 -2.52 -0.09 11.29
N ILE A 110 -3.10 -0.83 12.24
CA ILE A 110 -2.31 -1.75 13.08
C ILE A 110 -1.63 -2.82 12.21
N PHE A 111 -2.34 -3.41 11.25
CA PHE A 111 -1.77 -4.37 10.32
C PHE A 111 -0.73 -3.73 9.39
N ALA A 112 -0.97 -2.53 8.87
CA ALA A 112 -0.01 -1.80 8.03
C ALA A 112 1.29 -1.47 8.78
N VAL A 113 1.19 -0.91 9.99
CA VAL A 113 2.36 -0.53 10.79
C VAL A 113 3.13 -1.76 11.23
N SER A 114 2.46 -2.80 11.71
CA SER A 114 3.12 -4.05 12.10
C SER A 114 3.84 -4.70 10.92
N ALA A 115 3.22 -4.72 9.73
CA ALA A 115 3.86 -5.20 8.51
C ALA A 115 5.14 -4.43 8.17
N LEU A 116 5.08 -3.09 8.14
CA LEU A 116 6.24 -2.25 7.82
C LEU A 116 7.37 -2.37 8.85
N VAL A 117 7.04 -2.52 10.14
CA VAL A 117 8.03 -2.77 11.19
C VAL A 117 8.68 -4.14 11.03
N ILE A 118 7.89 -5.19 10.76
CA ILE A 118 8.41 -6.53 10.52
C ILE A 118 9.36 -6.51 9.33
N VAL A 119 8.97 -5.96 8.18
CA VAL A 119 9.81 -5.90 6.98
C VAL A 119 11.05 -5.02 7.20
N GLY A 120 10.90 -3.87 7.85
CA GLY A 120 11.99 -2.93 8.08
C GLY A 120 13.09 -3.49 9.00
N LEU A 121 12.73 -4.33 9.97
CA LEU A 121 13.67 -4.93 10.93
C LEU A 121 14.15 -6.33 10.53
N SER A 122 13.43 -7.03 9.67
CA SER A 122 13.75 -8.42 9.32
C SER A 122 14.90 -8.51 8.32
N LYS A 123 15.84 -9.40 8.62
CA LYS A 123 16.91 -9.83 7.69
C LYS A 123 16.62 -11.18 7.04
N VAL A 124 15.51 -11.81 7.41
CA VAL A 124 15.13 -13.16 6.99
C VAL A 124 13.94 -13.07 6.04
N VAL A 125 14.08 -13.67 4.85
CA VAL A 125 13.07 -13.62 3.77
C VAL A 125 11.68 -14.07 4.23
N ALA A 126 11.58 -15.12 5.06
CA ALA A 126 10.31 -15.62 5.57
C ALA A 126 9.52 -14.58 6.37
N PHE A 127 10.20 -13.80 7.23
CA PHE A 127 9.56 -12.73 7.99
C PHE A 127 9.21 -11.53 7.11
N SER A 128 10.02 -11.22 6.09
CA SER A 128 9.69 -10.20 5.08
C SER A 128 8.45 -10.58 4.27
N LEU A 129 8.31 -11.85 3.84
CA LEU A 129 7.12 -12.36 3.15
C LEU A 129 5.88 -12.32 4.04
N PHE A 130 6.02 -12.64 5.32
CA PHE A 130 4.92 -12.53 6.28
C PHE A 130 4.48 -11.06 6.46
N GLY A 131 5.42 -10.13 6.57
CA GLY A 131 5.12 -8.71 6.60
C GLY A 131 4.42 -8.24 5.32
N ILE A 132 4.85 -8.71 4.15
CA ILE A 132 4.20 -8.43 2.87
C ILE A 132 2.74 -8.92 2.86
N ALA A 133 2.50 -10.15 3.33
CA ALA A 133 1.16 -10.69 3.44
C ALA A 133 0.26 -9.87 4.38
N CYS A 134 0.79 -9.43 5.54
CA CYS A 134 0.07 -8.57 6.48
C CYS A 134 -0.28 -7.19 5.88
N ALA A 135 0.64 -6.57 5.14
CA ALA A 135 0.39 -5.31 4.45
C ALA A 135 -0.64 -5.48 3.31
N SER A 136 -0.62 -6.61 2.61
CA SER A 136 -1.63 -6.97 1.60
C SER A 136 -3.03 -7.12 2.22
N ILE A 137 -3.14 -7.82 3.36
CA ILE A 137 -4.38 -7.92 4.15
C ILE A 137 -4.89 -6.53 4.54
N SER A 138 -4.00 -5.69 5.07
CA SER A 138 -4.31 -4.31 5.45
C SER A 138 -4.87 -3.52 4.28
N SER A 139 -4.13 -3.48 3.16
CA SER A 139 -4.52 -2.72 1.97
C SER A 139 -5.86 -3.21 1.41
N GLY A 140 -6.02 -4.53 1.27
CA GLY A 140 -7.26 -5.13 0.79
C GLY A 140 -8.47 -4.82 1.68
N PHE A 141 -8.30 -4.85 3.01
CA PHE A 141 -9.37 -4.50 3.94
C PHE A 141 -9.70 -2.99 3.89
N GLY A 142 -8.71 -2.13 3.66
CA GLY A 142 -8.89 -0.70 3.45
C GLY A 142 -9.63 -0.35 2.17
N GLU A 143 -9.29 -0.99 1.06
CA GLU A 143 -10.00 -0.81 -0.22
C GLU A 143 -11.49 -1.13 -0.07
N ILE A 144 -11.80 -2.26 0.57
CA ILE A 144 -13.18 -2.70 0.78
C ILE A 144 -13.93 -1.72 1.69
N THR A 145 -13.27 -1.24 2.75
CA THR A 145 -13.87 -0.27 3.68
C THR A 145 -14.17 1.06 2.97
N MET A 146 -13.28 1.52 2.09
CA MET A 146 -13.50 2.71 1.28
C MET A 146 -14.60 2.54 0.25
N LEU A 147 -14.62 1.42 -0.47
CA LEU A 147 -15.68 1.09 -1.42
C LEU A 147 -17.03 1.08 -0.72
N GLN A 148 -17.12 0.51 0.48
CA GLN A 148 -18.33 0.57 1.29
C GLN A 148 -18.67 1.99 1.73
N LEU A 149 -17.68 2.85 1.98
CA LEU A 149 -17.91 4.26 2.32
C LEU A 149 -18.45 5.04 1.11
N THR A 150 -18.03 4.71 -0.12
CA THR A 150 -18.53 5.40 -1.33
C THR A 150 -20.04 5.28 -1.53
N SER A 151 -20.73 4.28 -0.96
CA SER A 151 -22.19 4.20 -1.02
C SER A 151 -22.90 5.24 -0.15
N PHE A 152 -22.21 5.79 0.86
CA PHE A 152 -22.73 6.84 1.75
C PHE A 152 -22.40 8.26 1.26
N TYR A 153 -21.48 8.39 0.31
CA TYR A 153 -21.02 9.67 -0.22
C TYR A 153 -21.44 9.90 -1.67
N PRO A 154 -21.48 11.16 -2.12
CA PRO A 154 -21.81 11.52 -3.50
C PRO A 154 -20.83 10.96 -4.54
N LYS A 155 -21.33 10.76 -5.77
CA LYS A 155 -20.67 10.03 -6.87
C LYS A 155 -19.25 10.49 -7.22
N HIS A 156 -18.87 11.74 -6.94
CA HIS A 156 -17.50 12.24 -7.21
C HIS A 156 -16.43 11.58 -6.33
N THR A 157 -16.79 11.03 -5.18
CA THR A 157 -15.87 10.29 -4.30
C THR A 157 -15.46 8.94 -4.91
N VAL A 158 -16.33 8.32 -5.72
CA VAL A 158 -16.06 7.06 -6.42
C VAL A 158 -14.90 7.22 -7.41
N SER A 159 -14.81 8.36 -8.10
CA SER A 159 -13.68 8.67 -8.99
C SER A 159 -12.43 9.14 -8.25
N ALA A 160 -12.58 9.72 -7.06
CA ALA A 160 -11.46 10.15 -6.22
C ALA A 160 -10.65 8.97 -5.70
N TRP A 161 -11.33 7.87 -5.33
CA TRP A 161 -10.71 6.65 -4.82
C TRP A 161 -9.65 6.05 -5.76
N PRO A 162 -9.95 5.65 -7.01
CA PRO A 162 -8.97 5.05 -7.91
C PRO A 162 -7.90 6.07 -8.33
N SER A 163 -8.22 7.37 -8.37
CA SER A 163 -7.24 8.43 -8.61
C SER A 163 -6.20 8.50 -7.48
N GLY A 164 -6.62 8.38 -6.22
CA GLY A 164 -5.73 8.34 -5.06
C GLY A 164 -4.84 7.09 -5.05
N THR A 165 -5.38 5.93 -5.42
CA THR A 165 -4.61 4.68 -5.56
C THR A 165 -3.52 4.81 -6.63
N GLY A 166 -3.85 5.37 -7.79
CA GLY A 166 -2.87 5.60 -8.86
C GLY A 166 -1.76 6.58 -8.43
N ALA A 167 -2.13 7.63 -7.69
CA ALA A 167 -1.16 8.55 -7.11
C ALA A 167 -0.26 7.88 -6.06
N ALA A 168 -0.80 6.98 -5.23
CA ALA A 168 -0.02 6.21 -4.25
C ALA A 168 1.04 5.34 -4.92
N ALA A 169 0.71 4.70 -6.05
CA ALA A 169 1.66 3.89 -6.81
C ALA A 169 2.85 4.73 -7.28
N LEU A 170 2.57 5.90 -7.87
CA LEU A 170 3.61 6.79 -8.37
C LEU A 170 4.43 7.41 -7.23
N LEU A 171 3.76 7.98 -6.22
CA LEU A 171 4.41 8.64 -5.10
C LEU A 171 5.16 7.67 -4.20
N GLY A 172 4.65 6.45 -3.97
CA GLY A 172 5.33 5.43 -3.18
C GLY A 172 6.64 4.97 -3.82
N ALA A 173 6.60 4.63 -5.12
CA ALA A 173 7.78 4.24 -5.87
C ALA A 173 8.80 5.39 -5.97
N LEU A 174 8.33 6.60 -6.30
CA LEU A 174 9.20 7.78 -6.38
C LEU A 174 9.80 8.16 -5.02
N SER A 175 9.03 8.11 -3.93
CA SER A 175 9.55 8.44 -2.60
C SER A 175 10.62 7.44 -2.19
N PHE A 176 10.37 6.14 -2.38
CA PHE A 176 11.37 5.12 -2.07
C PHE A 176 12.63 5.29 -2.92
N ALA A 177 12.48 5.45 -4.23
CA ALA A 177 13.61 5.67 -5.14
C ALA A 177 14.39 6.96 -4.84
N ALA A 178 13.71 8.03 -4.45
CA ALA A 178 14.34 9.28 -4.05
C ALA A 178 15.12 9.15 -2.73
N LEU A 179 14.72 8.24 -1.83
CA LEU A 179 15.49 7.97 -0.62
C LEU A 179 16.69 7.05 -0.90
N THR A 180 16.56 6.08 -1.80
CA THR A 180 17.62 5.08 -2.03
C THR A 180 18.65 5.53 -3.07
N ALA A 181 18.25 6.21 -4.16
CA ALA A 181 19.16 6.55 -5.25
C ALA A 181 20.02 7.81 -4.99
N PRO A 182 19.46 9.02 -4.80
CA PRO A 182 20.27 10.21 -4.57
C PRO A 182 20.76 10.35 -3.11
N LEU A 183 19.98 9.91 -2.13
CA LEU A 183 20.31 10.06 -0.70
C LEU A 183 21.09 8.87 -0.12
N LYS A 184 21.23 7.76 -0.87
CA LYS A 184 21.93 6.52 -0.46
C LYS A 184 21.50 6.03 0.94
N VAL A 185 20.24 6.24 1.31
CA VAL A 185 19.71 5.77 2.59
C VAL A 185 19.47 4.27 2.49
N ASN A 186 19.79 3.53 3.55
CA ASN A 186 19.51 2.09 3.61
C ASN A 186 18.01 1.82 3.44
N PRO A 187 17.60 0.81 2.65
CA PRO A 187 16.20 0.47 2.41
C PRO A 187 15.38 0.30 3.70
N SER A 188 15.93 -0.37 4.72
CA SER A 188 15.28 -0.52 6.04
C SER A 188 14.95 0.82 6.70
N THR A 189 15.88 1.78 6.65
CA THR A 189 15.68 3.12 7.21
C THR A 189 14.67 3.92 6.38
N ALA A 190 14.68 3.76 5.05
CA ALA A 190 13.71 4.42 4.18
C ALA A 190 12.26 3.95 4.48
N ILE A 191 12.05 2.65 4.68
CA ILE A 191 10.74 2.10 5.07
C ILE A 191 10.27 2.67 6.42
N LEU A 192 11.18 2.76 7.41
CA LEU A 192 10.87 3.32 8.73
C LEU A 192 10.53 4.82 8.68
N ILE A 193 11.15 5.59 7.80
CA ILE A 193 10.80 7.02 7.60
C ILE A 193 9.40 7.14 6.98
N LEU A 194 9.09 6.25 6.02
CA LEU A 194 7.84 6.28 5.26
C LEU A 194 6.62 5.73 6.04
N ILE A 195 6.85 5.08 7.20
CA ILE A 195 5.79 4.70 8.17
C ILE A 195 4.93 5.90 8.57
N PHE A 196 5.51 7.10 8.69
CA PHE A 196 4.77 8.29 9.11
C PHE A 196 3.56 8.58 8.21
N ILE A 197 3.72 8.40 6.90
CA ILE A 197 2.65 8.61 5.91
C ILE A 197 1.54 7.56 6.07
N SER A 198 1.88 6.34 6.45
CA SER A 198 0.90 5.27 6.71
C SER A 198 0.12 5.52 8.01
N VAL A 199 0.76 6.08 9.04
CA VAL A 199 0.11 6.43 10.32
C VAL A 199 -0.88 7.59 10.16
N LEU A 200 -0.62 8.52 9.23
CA LEU A 200 -1.53 9.64 8.96
C LEU A 200 -2.94 9.17 8.52
N GLN A 201 -3.09 7.93 8.05
CA GLN A 201 -4.39 7.33 7.72
C GLN A 201 -5.35 7.25 8.93
N VAL A 202 -4.85 7.24 10.18
CA VAL A 202 -5.69 7.20 11.40
C VAL A 202 -6.50 8.48 11.60
N PHE A 203 -5.98 9.61 11.12
CA PHE A 203 -6.53 10.95 11.39
C PHE A 203 -7.36 11.51 10.23
N GLY A 204 -7.55 10.73 9.15
CA GLY A 204 -8.26 11.11 7.93
C GLY A 204 -9.77 10.94 7.99
#